data_AF-A0A5Q4ZVQ9-F1
#
_entry.id   AF-A0A5Q4ZVQ9-F1
#
_cell.length_a   1.000
_cell.length_b   1.000
_cell.length_c   1.000
_cell.angle_alpha   90.00
_cell.angle_beta   90.00
_cell.angle_gamma   90.00
#
_symmetry.space_group_name_H-M   'P 1'
#
loop_
_entity.id
_entity.type
_entity.pdbx_description
1 polymer ?
#
loop_
_entity_poly.entity_id
_entity_poly.type
_entity_poly.pdbx_seq_one_letter_code
_entity_poly.pdbx_strand_id
1 'polypeptide(L)' 'MCLNFVAVTMNSGGGVVRDKETGEMMVKQIGEFENRDDAIKTACEILDCTHILNGVLAKGKHTGGFLLCDSQELSEL' A
#
# COMPACT_ATOMS: atom_id res chain seq x y z
N MET A 1 -21.05 -4.22 -1.89
CA MET A 1 -19.95 -5.22 -1.89
C MET A 1 -18.70 -4.42 -1.57
N CYS A 2 -18.05 -4.70 -0.44
CA CYS A 2 -16.85 -3.98 -0.02
C CYS A 2 -15.62 -4.56 -0.73
N LEU A 3 -14.62 -3.72 -0.99
CA LEU A 3 -13.34 -4.11 -1.59
C LEU A 3 -12.29 -4.16 -0.49
N ASN A 4 -11.48 -5.22 -0.43
CA ASN A 4 -10.40 -5.32 0.54
C ASN A 4 -9.16 -4.61 0.00
N PHE A 5 -8.69 -3.58 0.70
CA PHE A 5 -7.53 -2.79 0.32
C PHE A 5 -6.30 -3.16 1.15
N VAL A 6 -5.19 -3.29 0.44
CA VAL A 6 -3.87 -3.63 0.97
C VAL A 6 -2.85 -2.61 0.49
N ALA A 7 -1.90 -2.28 1.34
CA ALA A 7 -0.79 -1.41 1.03
C ALA A 7 0.49 -2.25 0.87
N VAL A 8 0.98 -2.35 -0.36
CA VAL A 8 2.23 -3.06 -0.70
C VAL A 8 3.40 -2.10 -0.52
N THR A 9 4.37 -2.44 0.33
CA THR A 9 5.55 -1.60 0.54
C THR A 9 6.50 -1.74 -0.65
N MET A 10 6.94 -0.60 -1.18
CA MET A 10 7.87 -0.49 -2.31
C MET A 10 9.07 0.34 -1.91
N ASN A 11 10.22 0.03 -2.48
CA ASN A 11 11.45 0.77 -2.26
C ASN A 11 11.51 1.97 -3.21
N SER A 12 12.42 2.91 -2.97
CA SER A 12 12.57 4.14 -3.77
C SER A 12 12.87 3.89 -5.26
N GLY A 13 13.23 2.66 -5.65
CA GLY A 13 13.46 2.24 -7.03
C GLY A 13 12.28 1.53 -7.70
N GLY A 14 11.09 1.51 -7.09
CA GLY A 14 9.92 0.84 -7.65
C GLY A 14 9.88 -0.69 -7.46
N GLY A 15 10.87 -1.25 -6.76
CA GLY A 15 10.87 -2.67 -6.39
C GLY A 15 10.04 -2.91 -5.13
N VAL A 16 9.17 -3.92 -5.14
CA VAL A 16 8.44 -4.36 -3.95
C VAL A 16 9.45 -4.75 -2.87
N VAL A 17 9.34 -4.16 -1.69
CA VAL A 17 10.18 -4.52 -0.54
C VAL A 17 9.68 -5.86 -0.02
N ARG A 18 10.53 -6.87 -0.15
CA ARG A 18 10.36 -8.13 0.55
C ARG A 18 11.12 -8.06 1.85
N ASP A 19 10.47 -8.50 2.90
CA ASP A 19 11.11 -8.63 4.20
C ASP A 19 12.26 -9.63 4.09
N LYS A 20 13.42 -9.31 4.69
CA LYS A 20 14.62 -10.13 4.56
C LYS A 20 14.58 -11.40 5.41
N GLU A 21 13.73 -11.45 6.42
CA GLU A 21 13.64 -12.58 7.35
C GLU A 21 12.61 -13.61 6.86
N THR A 22 11.48 -13.14 6.35
CA THR A 22 10.41 -14.01 5.82
C THR A 22 10.48 -14.23 4.30
N GLY A 23 11.12 -13.33 3.57
CA GLY A 23 11.09 -13.31 2.10
C GLY A 23 9.74 -12.88 1.53
N GLU A 24 8.77 -12.54 2.39
CA GLU A 24 7.42 -12.18 1.99
C GLU A 24 7.34 -10.71 1.59
N MET A 25 6.46 -10.41 0.64
CA MET A 25 6.18 -9.03 0.27
C MET A 25 5.62 -8.30 1.49
N MET A 26 6.14 -7.12 1.80
CA MET A 26 5.65 -6.33 2.91
C MET A 26 4.30 -5.70 2.54
N VAL A 27 3.24 -6.51 2.62
CA VAL A 27 1.86 -6.09 2.42
C VAL A 27 1.20 -5.82 3.76
N LYS A 28 0.60 -4.64 3.89
CA LYS A 28 -0.14 -4.23 5.07
C LYS A 28 -1.62 -4.20 4.71
N GLN A 29 -2.42 -5.05 5.34
CA GLN A 29 -3.87 -4.96 5.18
C GLN A 29 -4.37 -3.67 5.83
N ILE A 30 -5.06 -2.84 5.04
CA ILE A 30 -5.65 -1.59 5.53
C ILE A 30 -7.07 -1.89 6.01
N GLY A 31 -7.84 -2.65 5.24
CA GLY A 31 -9.20 -3.06 5.57
C GLY A 31 -10.12 -3.08 4.36
N GLU A 32 -11.40 -3.29 4.62
CA GLU A 32 -12.45 -3.29 3.60
C GLU A 32 -13.10 -1.92 3.48
N PHE A 33 -13.13 -1.39 2.26
CA PHE A 33 -13.71 -0.09 1.97
C PHE A 33 -14.59 -0.17 0.72
N GLU A 34 -15.58 0.71 0.64
CA GLU A 34 -16.40 0.85 -0.57
C GLU A 34 -15.70 1.69 -1.64
N ASN A 35 -14.80 2.61 -1.23
CA ASN A 35 -14.10 3.53 -2.11
C ASN A 35 -12.59 3.54 -1.82
N ARG A 36 -11.80 3.76 -2.88
CA ARG A 36 -10.33 3.86 -2.80
C ARG A 36 -9.89 5.07 -1.98
N ASP A 37 -10.62 6.20 -2.04
CA ASP A 37 -10.34 7.41 -1.26
C ASP A 37 -10.39 7.19 0.26
N ASP A 38 -11.40 6.48 0.77
CA ASP A 38 -11.48 6.13 2.19
C ASP A 38 -10.32 5.23 2.61
N ALA A 39 -10.01 4.23 1.78
CA ALA A 39 -8.87 3.35 2.01
C ALA A 39 -7.54 4.12 2.00
N ILE A 40 -7.36 5.10 1.10
CA ILE A 40 -6.19 5.97 1.03
C ILE A 40 -6.06 6.80 2.31
N LYS A 41 -7.15 7.41 2.79
CA LYS A 41 -7.15 8.19 4.03
C LYS A 41 -6.71 7.34 5.22
N THR A 42 -7.33 6.19 5.40
CA THR A 42 -6.98 5.29 6.51
C THR A 42 -5.55 4.76 6.38
N ALA A 43 -5.10 4.42 5.17
CA ALA A 43 -3.72 3.99 4.93
C ALA A 43 -2.72 5.11 5.24
N CYS A 44 -3.02 6.35 4.84
CA CYS A 44 -2.23 7.54 5.12
C CYS A 44 -2.11 7.79 6.63
N GLU A 45 -3.19 7.61 7.40
CA GLU A 45 -3.18 7.72 8.86
C GLU A 45 -2.40 6.60 9.54
N ILE A 46 -2.51 5.36 9.06
CA ILE A 46 -1.84 4.19 9.67
C ILE A 46 -0.32 4.20 9.38
N LEU A 47 0.06 4.55 8.15
CA LEU A 47 1.44 4.41 7.65
C LEU A 47 2.23 5.72 7.70
N ASP A 48 1.60 6.83 8.13
CA ASP A 48 2.20 8.17 8.18
C ASP A 48 2.87 8.53 6.84
N CYS A 49 2.11 8.39 5.75
CA CYS A 49 2.61 8.53 4.39
C CYS A 49 1.71 9.44 3.56
N THR A 50 2.27 10.12 2.56
CA THR A 50 1.53 11.08 1.73
C THR A 50 0.97 10.38 0.49
N HIS A 51 -0.35 10.47 0.27
CA HIS A 51 -0.94 10.09 -1.01
C HIS A 51 -0.37 10.93 -2.16
N ILE A 52 0.12 10.27 -3.21
CA ILE A 52 0.65 10.90 -4.41
C ILE A 52 -0.39 10.86 -5.54
N LEU A 53 -0.69 9.67 -6.06
CA LEU A 53 -1.62 9.50 -7.20
C LEU A 53 -2.01 8.03 -7.39
N ASN A 54 -3.26 7.77 -7.79
CA ASN A 54 -3.75 6.43 -8.21
C ASN A 54 -3.53 5.29 -7.18
N GLY A 55 -3.63 5.60 -5.89
CA GLY A 55 -3.35 4.64 -4.80
C GLY A 55 -1.88 4.54 -4.40
N VAL A 56 -0.96 5.24 -5.07
CA VAL A 56 0.44 5.34 -4.64
C VAL A 56 0.53 6.28 -3.44
N LEU A 57 1.09 5.79 -2.34
CA LEU A 57 1.39 6.50 -1.12
C LEU A 57 2.91 6.61 -0.99
N ALA A 58 3.49 7.80 -0.92
CA ALA A 58 4.93 7.96 -0.70
C ALA A 58 5.22 8.18 0.78
N LYS A 59 6.25 7.50 1.30
CA LYS A 59 6.72 7.76 2.66
C LYS A 59 7.62 8.99 2.63
N GLY A 60 7.24 10.06 3.34
CA GLY A 60 7.98 11.34 3.33
C GLY A 60 9.43 11.28 3.82
N LYS A 61 9.87 10.17 4.44
CA LYS A 61 11.24 9.94 4.91
C LYS A 61 12.21 9.38 3.85
N HIS A 62 11.96 9.59 2.56
CA HIS A 62 12.84 9.22 1.44
C HIS A 62 13.18 7.71 1.32
N THR A 63 12.50 6.87 2.12
CA THR A 63 12.75 5.43 2.29
C THR A 63 11.53 4.65 1.81
N GLY A 64 11.26 4.74 0.51
CA GLY A 64 10.21 3.98 -0.16
C GLY A 64 8.82 4.62 -0.24
N GLY A 65 7.88 3.83 -0.73
CA GLY A 65 6.47 4.15 -0.84
C GLY A 65 5.63 2.91 -0.54
N PHE A 66 4.32 3.06 -0.65
CA PHE A 66 3.32 2.01 -0.55
C PHE A 66 2.40 2.12 -1.75
N LEU A 67 2.00 1.00 -2.32
CA LEU A 67 0.99 0.94 -3.36
C LEU A 67 -0.29 0.39 -2.75
N LEU A 68 -1.35 1.21 -2.74
CA LEU A 68 -2.67 0.81 -2.32
C LEU A 68 -3.40 0.16 -3.50
N CYS A 69 -3.56 -1.14 -3.39
CA CYS A 69 -4.27 -1.98 -4.34
C CYS A 69 -5.36 -2.75 -3.58
N ASP A 70 -6.43 -3.10 -4.25
CA ASP A 70 -7.37 -4.05 -3.69
C ASP A 70 -6.86 -5.50 -3.84
N SER A 71 -7.56 -6.45 -3.24
CA SER A 71 -7.21 -7.87 -3.32
C SER A 71 -7.18 -8.43 -4.74
N GLN A 72 -7.94 -7.85 -5.67
CA GLN A 72 -7.95 -8.27 -7.07
C GLN A 72 -6.67 -7.78 -7.75
N GLU A 73 -6.36 -6.50 -7.64
CA GLU A 73 -5.12 -5.89 -8.15
C GLU A 73 -3.86 -6.53 -7.53
N LEU A 74 -3.89 -6.88 -6.24
CA LEU A 74 -2.80 -7.60 -5.59
C LEU A 74 -2.56 -8.97 -6.23
N SER A 75 -3.63 -9.66 -6.64
CA SER A 75 -3.52 -10.98 -7.27
C SER A 75 -2.97 -10.92 -8.70
N GLU A 76 -2.94 -9.74 -9.31
CA GLU A 76 -2.39 -9.50 -10.65
C GLU A 76 -0.93 -8.99 -10.62
N LEU A 77 -0.37 -8.80 -9.42
CA LEU A 77 0.96 -8.22 -9.17
C LEU A 77 2.04 -9.30 -8.93
#